data_AF-A0A7J7HFD0-F1
#
_entry.id   AF-A0A7J7HFD0-F1
#
_cell.length_a   1.000
_cell.length_b   1.000
_cell.length_c   1.000
_cell.angle_alpha   90.00
_cell.angle_beta   90.00
_cell.angle_gamma   90.00
#
_symmetry.space_group_name_H-M   'P 1'
#
loop_
_entity.id
_entity.type
_entity.pdbx_description
1 polymer ?
#
loop_
_entity_poly.entity_id
_entity_poly.type
_entity_poly.pdbx_seq_one_letter_code
_entity_poly.pdbx_strand_id
1 'polypeptide(L)'
;MADNYSVEAAELLANEALHLPILEAVPIYEQLLATFPTAAKYWKQYVEAHMAVNNDDATKQLFSRCLLNCLQIPLWRCYIRFIRKVNEKKGVEGLEETRKAFDFMLSYVGADIASGPVWMEYITFLKSMPMRVQAQSTQEESQRMTAVRKAYQKAIVTPTHHVEQLWKDYENFENSVSRALAKGLVSEYQPKYNSARAVYREQKKYVDEIDWNMLAVPPSGSYKEELQWMAWKRFLAFEKGNPQRIDSTSANKRIAFTYEQCLMYLYHYPDIWYDYATWHAKSGAVDSAIKVFQRALKALPDSEMLKYAYAELEESRGAIQVEQPAKKVYESLLGDGVNATALSHIQYIRFLRRTEGVEAARKYFLDARKSPNCTYHVFVAYAMMAFCLDKDPKVAHNVFEVGLKRFMHEPGYILE
;
A
#
# COMPACT_ATOMS: atom_id res chain seq x y z
N MET A 1 7.02 28.57 10.70
CA MET A 1 6.23 27.35 10.91
C MET A 1 7.22 26.23 11.14
N ALA A 2 7.11 25.47 12.24
CA ALA A 2 7.98 24.33 12.45
C ALA A 2 7.77 23.32 11.31
N ASP A 3 8.85 22.77 10.76
CA ASP A 3 8.76 21.69 9.79
C ASP A 3 8.27 20.43 10.53
N ASN A 4 6.97 20.15 10.41
CA ASN A 4 6.34 19.01 11.06
C ASN A 4 6.94 17.67 10.61
N TYR A 5 7.63 17.62 9.46
CA TYR A 5 8.24 16.41 8.90
C TYR A 5 9.77 16.38 9.06
N SER A 6 10.34 17.14 10.00
CA SER A 6 11.77 17.09 10.32
C SER A 6 12.19 15.68 10.78
N VAL A 7 12.91 14.98 9.90
CA VAL A 7 13.42 13.61 10.17
C VAL A 7 14.41 13.61 11.33
N GLU A 8 15.30 14.60 11.39
CA GLU A 8 16.29 14.71 12.47
C GLU A 8 15.62 14.87 13.85
N ALA A 9 14.64 15.76 13.95
CA ALA A 9 13.88 15.94 15.20
C ALA A 9 13.13 14.66 15.59
N ALA A 10 12.53 13.97 14.61
CA ALA A 10 11.83 12.72 14.84
C ALA A 10 12.78 11.61 15.35
N GLU A 11 13.99 11.51 14.80
CA GLU A 11 14.99 10.56 15.26
C GLU A 11 15.50 10.87 16.67
N LEU A 12 15.72 12.15 17.01
CA LEU A 12 16.10 12.56 18.36
C LEU A 12 15.02 12.18 19.38
N LEU A 13 13.75 12.51 19.09
CA LEU A 13 12.62 12.16 19.96
C LEU A 13 12.45 10.65 20.13
N ALA A 14 12.58 9.89 19.03
CA ALA A 14 12.49 8.44 19.09
C ALA A 14 13.62 7.82 19.92
N ASN A 15 14.84 8.37 19.83
CA ASN A 15 15.98 7.91 20.63
C ASN A 15 15.80 8.25 22.11
N GLU A 16 15.28 9.43 22.43
CA GLU A 16 14.95 9.81 23.81
C GLU A 16 13.89 8.85 24.41
N ALA A 17 12.82 8.57 23.67
CA ALA A 17 11.73 7.71 24.10
C ALA A 17 12.16 6.26 24.42
N LEU A 18 13.27 5.78 23.86
CA LEU A 18 13.81 4.45 24.19
C LEU A 18 14.33 4.34 25.63
N HIS A 19 14.68 5.47 26.24
CA HIS A 19 15.29 5.53 27.56
C HIS A 19 14.32 5.99 28.66
N LEU A 20 13.08 6.35 28.29
CA LEU A 20 12.06 6.82 29.21
C LEU A 20 11.17 5.69 29.74
N PRO A 21 10.58 5.85 30.94
CA PRO A 21 9.50 4.99 31.39
C PRO A 21 8.31 5.01 30.41
N ILE A 22 7.56 3.91 30.33
CA ILE A 22 6.48 3.75 29.35
C ILE A 22 5.43 4.89 29.39
N LEU A 23 5.13 5.44 30.58
CA LEU A 23 4.16 6.52 30.75
C LEU A 23 4.60 7.82 30.07
N GLU A 24 5.91 8.08 30.03
CA GLU A 24 6.50 9.27 29.41
C GLU A 24 6.81 9.04 27.92
N ALA A 25 7.13 7.79 27.54
CA ALA A 25 7.41 7.43 26.15
C ALA A 25 6.14 7.38 25.27
N VAL A 26 4.98 7.01 25.83
CA VAL A 26 3.71 6.88 25.08
C VAL A 26 3.33 8.17 24.32
N PRO A 27 3.27 9.36 24.95
CA PRO A 27 2.95 10.59 24.23
C PRO A 27 3.92 10.90 23.08
N ILE A 28 5.20 10.59 23.24
CA ILE A 28 6.22 10.81 22.22
C ILE A 28 5.97 9.89 21.02
N TYR A 29 5.72 8.60 21.26
CA TYR A 29 5.39 7.67 20.16
C TYR A 29 4.09 8.04 19.45
N GLU A 30 3.04 8.44 20.18
CA GLU A 30 1.78 8.88 19.57
C GLU A 30 1.98 10.14 18.70
N GLN A 31 2.81 11.09 19.15
CA GLN A 31 3.18 12.25 18.33
C GLN A 31 3.96 11.85 17.07
N LEU A 32 4.99 11.01 17.21
CA LEU A 32 5.78 10.54 16.08
C LEU A 32 4.93 9.80 15.06
N LEU A 33 4.02 8.95 15.51
CA LEU A 33 3.18 8.10 14.63
C LEU A 33 1.96 8.84 14.07
N ALA A 34 1.57 9.97 14.66
CA ALA A 34 0.63 10.91 14.04
C ALA A 34 1.24 11.55 12.78
N THR A 35 2.53 11.89 12.82
CA THR A 35 3.27 12.44 11.67
C THR A 35 3.73 11.36 10.70
N PHE A 36 4.29 10.26 11.20
CA PHE A 36 4.90 9.18 10.43
C PHE A 36 4.16 7.84 10.63
N PRO A 37 2.90 7.72 10.17
CA PRO A 37 2.04 6.58 10.45
C PRO A 37 2.54 5.25 9.86
N THR A 38 3.41 5.31 8.85
CA THR A 38 4.00 4.14 8.17
C THR A 38 5.41 3.79 8.67
N ALA A 39 5.94 4.52 9.67
CA ALA A 39 7.28 4.29 10.20
C ALA A 39 7.31 3.02 11.08
N ALA A 40 7.53 1.87 10.44
CA ALA A 40 7.58 0.58 11.11
C ALA A 40 8.67 0.51 12.21
N LYS A 41 9.75 1.30 12.08
CA LYS A 41 10.78 1.47 13.12
C LYS A 41 10.17 1.99 14.43
N TYR A 42 9.39 3.07 14.37
CA TYR A 42 8.75 3.68 15.54
C TYR A 42 7.64 2.80 16.12
N TRP A 43 6.83 2.17 15.25
CA TRP A 43 5.86 1.17 15.71
C TRP A 43 6.51 0.01 16.46
N LYS A 44 7.63 -0.50 15.96
CA LYS A 44 8.38 -1.58 16.61
C LYS A 44 8.89 -1.15 17.97
N GLN A 45 9.52 0.03 18.08
CA GLN A 45 10.02 0.57 19.35
C GLN A 45 8.88 0.72 20.36
N TYR A 46 7.74 1.28 19.92
CA TYR A 46 6.58 1.48 20.77
C TYR A 46 5.99 0.17 21.30
N VAL A 47 5.85 -0.83 20.43
CA VAL A 47 5.38 -2.15 20.81
C VAL A 47 6.36 -2.85 21.74
N GLU A 48 7.67 -2.80 21.47
CA GLU A 48 8.70 -3.40 22.32
C GLU A 48 8.71 -2.77 23.73
N ALA A 49 8.45 -1.47 23.85
CA ALA A 49 8.33 -0.79 25.14
C ALA A 49 7.13 -1.33 25.97
N HIS A 50 5.97 -1.55 25.37
CA HIS A 50 4.82 -2.18 26.05
C HIS A 50 5.05 -3.65 26.39
N MET A 51 5.75 -4.39 25.51
CA MET A 51 6.12 -5.79 25.77
C MET A 51 7.09 -5.92 26.95
N ALA A 52 8.00 -4.96 27.13
CA ALA A 52 8.97 -4.93 28.24
C ALA A 52 8.30 -4.78 29.61
N VAL A 53 7.20 -4.03 29.68
CA VAL A 53 6.39 -3.87 30.90
C VAL A 53 5.27 -4.91 31.03
N ASN A 54 5.23 -5.93 30.16
CA ASN A 54 4.20 -6.99 30.13
C ASN A 54 2.75 -6.47 29.98
N ASN A 55 2.54 -5.36 29.27
CA ASN A 55 1.20 -4.85 28.99
C ASN A 55 0.64 -5.50 27.70
N ASP A 56 0.12 -6.71 27.84
CA ASP A 56 -0.33 -7.53 26.72
C ASP A 56 -1.52 -6.93 25.97
N ASP A 57 -2.44 -6.25 26.66
CA ASP A 57 -3.63 -5.67 26.04
C ASP A 57 -3.30 -4.44 25.20
N ALA A 58 -2.46 -3.54 25.71
CA ALA A 58 -1.94 -2.42 24.92
C ALA A 58 -1.13 -2.93 23.72
N THR A 59 -0.29 -3.96 23.91
CA THR A 59 0.48 -4.57 22.83
C THR A 59 -0.41 -5.09 21.69
N LYS A 60 -1.51 -5.79 22.00
CA LYS A 60 -2.48 -6.26 20.99
C LYS A 60 -3.13 -5.10 20.23
N GLN A 61 -3.52 -4.03 20.95
CA GLN A 61 -4.12 -2.84 20.33
C GLN A 61 -3.14 -2.11 19.41
N LEU A 62 -1.85 -2.08 19.75
CA LEU A 62 -0.84 -1.49 18.88
C LEU A 62 -0.64 -2.32 17.61
N PHE A 63 -0.56 -3.64 17.71
CA PHE A 63 -0.47 -4.49 16.52
C PHE A 63 -1.70 -4.35 15.60
N SER A 64 -2.91 -4.20 16.13
CA SER A 64 -4.10 -3.99 15.29
C SER A 64 -4.08 -2.67 14.53
N ARG A 65 -3.36 -1.64 15.03
CA ARG A 65 -3.18 -0.35 14.36
C ARG A 65 -2.13 -0.40 13.24
N CYS A 66 -1.03 -1.11 13.45
CA CYS A 66 0.16 -0.95 12.60
C CYS A 66 0.41 -2.10 11.63
N LEU A 67 0.06 -3.34 11.98
CA LEU A 67 0.64 -4.53 11.34
C LEU A 67 0.34 -4.61 9.84
N LEU A 68 -0.90 -4.31 9.44
CA LEU A 68 -1.33 -4.34 8.03
C LEU A 68 -0.90 -3.11 7.22
N ASN A 69 -0.48 -2.03 7.89
CA ASN A 69 0.03 -0.81 7.24
C ASN A 69 1.57 -0.76 7.21
N CYS A 70 2.24 -1.65 7.95
CA CYS A 70 3.69 -1.68 8.12
C CYS A 70 4.23 -3.09 7.86
N LEU A 71 4.64 -3.35 6.62
CA LEU A 71 5.05 -4.68 6.13
C LEU A 71 6.56 -4.96 6.28
N GLN A 72 7.21 -4.36 7.27
CA GLN A 72 8.63 -4.62 7.56
C GLN A 72 8.82 -5.86 8.44
N ILE A 73 9.71 -6.76 8.02
CA ILE A 73 10.02 -8.03 8.70
C ILE A 73 10.34 -7.86 10.20
N PRO A 74 11.15 -6.88 10.65
CA PRO A 74 11.42 -6.69 12.08
C PRO A 74 10.17 -6.48 12.96
N LEU A 75 9.16 -5.74 12.46
CA LEU A 75 7.91 -5.51 13.19
C LEU A 75 7.09 -6.79 13.29
N TRP A 76 6.95 -7.53 12.18
CA TRP A 76 6.22 -8.80 12.16
C TRP A 76 6.92 -9.91 12.99
N ARG A 77 8.25 -9.90 13.06
CA ARG A 77 9.00 -10.77 14.00
C ARG A 77 8.79 -10.38 15.46
N CYS A 78 8.51 -9.10 15.74
CA CYS A 78 8.07 -8.67 17.07
C CYS A 78 6.67 -9.23 17.39
N TYR A 79 5.75 -9.17 16.44
CA TYR A 79 4.42 -9.79 16.54
C TYR A 79 4.50 -11.27 16.89
N ILE A 80 5.28 -12.07 16.15
CA ILE A 80 5.33 -13.51 16.43
C ILE A 80 5.99 -13.83 17.78
N ARG A 81 6.99 -13.04 18.23
CA ARG A 81 7.56 -13.15 19.58
C ARG A 81 6.48 -12.91 20.65
N PHE A 82 5.67 -11.88 20.48
CA PHE A 82 4.57 -11.57 21.39
C PHE A 82 3.55 -12.72 21.45
N ILE A 83 3.08 -13.21 20.29
CA ILE A 83 2.10 -14.30 20.24
C ILE A 83 2.64 -15.56 20.92
N ARG A 84 3.91 -15.92 20.67
CA ARG A 84 4.56 -17.06 21.33
C ARG A 84 4.56 -16.92 22.85
N LYS A 85 4.94 -15.75 23.37
CA LYS A 85 4.97 -15.45 24.81
C LYS A 85 3.58 -15.58 25.44
N VAL A 86 2.56 -14.97 24.84
CA VAL A 86 1.19 -15.00 25.37
C VAL A 86 0.60 -16.41 25.36
N ASN A 87 0.98 -17.23 24.38
CA ASN A 87 0.43 -18.57 24.21
C ASN A 87 1.27 -19.68 24.86
N GLU A 88 2.45 -19.39 25.39
CA GLU A 88 3.35 -20.38 26.01
C GLU A 88 2.66 -21.20 27.10
N LYS A 89 1.85 -20.55 27.95
CA LYS A 89 1.16 -21.19 29.08
C LYS A 89 -0.09 -21.99 28.68
N LYS A 90 -0.53 -21.93 27.42
CA LYS A 90 -1.76 -22.57 26.93
C LYS A 90 -1.53 -23.96 26.34
N GLY A 91 -0.33 -24.52 26.47
CA GLY A 91 -0.02 -25.87 25.99
C GLY A 91 -0.32 -26.06 24.50
N VAL A 92 -1.01 -27.15 24.15
CA VAL A 92 -1.26 -27.51 22.74
C VAL A 92 -2.16 -26.50 22.02
N GLU A 93 -3.14 -25.91 22.71
CA GLU A 93 -3.98 -24.86 22.12
C GLU A 93 -3.13 -23.63 21.78
N GLY A 94 -2.23 -23.24 22.68
CA GLY A 94 -1.31 -22.13 22.45
C GLY A 94 -0.36 -22.35 21.27
N LEU A 95 0.11 -23.58 21.08
CA LEU A 95 0.92 -23.97 19.93
C LEU A 95 0.12 -23.85 18.62
N GLU A 96 -1.14 -24.27 18.63
CA GLU A 96 -2.00 -24.18 17.45
C GLU A 96 -2.30 -22.71 17.08
N GLU A 97 -2.57 -21.85 18.06
CA GLU A 97 -2.72 -20.40 17.84
C GLU A 97 -1.42 -19.75 17.34
N THR A 98 -0.28 -20.20 17.85
CA THR A 98 1.03 -19.74 17.35
C THR A 98 1.25 -20.17 15.89
N ARG A 99 0.85 -21.38 15.52
CA ARG A 99 0.91 -21.87 14.13
C ARG A 99 0.05 -21.01 13.21
N LYS A 100 -1.19 -20.72 13.61
CA LYS A 100 -2.09 -19.81 12.87
C LYS A 100 -1.49 -18.41 12.71
N ALA A 101 -0.82 -17.90 13.74
CA ALA A 101 -0.14 -16.60 13.67
C ALA A 101 1.05 -16.60 12.70
N PHE A 102 1.82 -17.69 12.62
CA PHE A 102 2.85 -17.85 11.59
C PHE A 102 2.24 -17.93 10.18
N ASP A 103 1.17 -18.71 10.00
CA ASP A 103 0.48 -18.81 8.71
C ASP A 103 -0.08 -17.44 8.28
N PHE A 104 -0.64 -16.68 9.21
CA PHE A 104 -1.05 -15.29 9.01
C PHE A 104 0.13 -14.40 8.61
N MET A 105 1.23 -14.39 9.37
CA MET A 105 2.42 -13.61 9.05
C MET A 105 2.97 -13.94 7.65
N LEU A 106 3.11 -15.22 7.32
CA LEU A 106 3.62 -15.67 6.02
C LEU A 106 2.68 -15.31 4.86
N SER A 107 1.38 -15.18 5.11
CA SER A 107 0.43 -14.74 4.08
C SER A 107 0.60 -13.27 3.67
N TYR A 108 1.20 -12.44 4.53
CA TYR A 108 1.47 -11.03 4.25
C TYR A 108 2.92 -10.78 3.86
N VAL A 109 3.88 -11.24 4.67
CA VAL A 109 5.30 -10.90 4.50
C VAL A 109 6.16 -12.08 4.03
N GLY A 110 5.55 -13.24 3.78
CA GLY A 110 6.30 -14.44 3.37
C GLY A 110 6.94 -14.35 1.97
N ALA A 111 6.48 -13.42 1.13
CA ALA A 111 7.02 -13.17 -0.21
C ALA A 111 8.15 -12.12 -0.25
N ASP A 112 8.40 -11.47 0.89
CA ASP A 112 9.40 -10.41 1.06
C ASP A 112 10.83 -10.95 0.91
N ILE A 113 11.72 -10.14 0.35
CA ILE A 113 13.13 -10.52 0.13
C ILE A 113 13.88 -10.80 1.45
N ALA A 114 13.51 -10.13 2.54
CA ALA A 114 14.04 -10.31 3.88
C ALA A 114 13.25 -11.33 4.73
N SER A 115 12.28 -12.07 4.15
CA SER A 115 11.46 -13.06 4.88
C SER A 115 12.20 -14.35 5.28
N GLY A 116 13.43 -14.57 4.81
CA GLY A 116 14.21 -15.79 5.11
C GLY A 116 14.22 -16.20 6.59
N PRO A 117 14.52 -15.30 7.55
CA PRO A 117 14.45 -15.57 8.99
C PRO A 117 13.06 -16.01 9.46
N VAL A 118 11.99 -15.48 8.88
CA VAL A 118 10.61 -15.86 9.20
C VAL A 118 10.33 -17.31 8.83
N TRP A 119 10.74 -17.71 7.62
CA TRP A 119 10.64 -19.10 7.17
C TRP A 119 11.43 -20.06 8.06
N MET A 120 12.67 -19.70 8.40
CA MET A 120 13.53 -20.51 9.27
C MET A 120 12.95 -20.66 10.68
N GLU A 121 12.43 -19.59 11.27
CA GLU A 121 11.74 -19.63 12.57
C GLU A 121 10.49 -20.51 12.52
N TYR A 122 9.66 -20.38 11.48
CA TYR A 122 8.46 -21.20 11.32
C TYR A 122 8.79 -22.69 11.15
N ILE A 123 9.78 -23.02 10.32
CA ILE A 123 10.25 -24.39 10.13
C ILE A 123 10.78 -24.97 11.44
N THR A 124 11.56 -24.18 12.20
CA THR A 124 12.08 -24.58 13.51
C THR A 124 10.93 -24.84 14.49
N PHE A 125 9.93 -23.96 14.49
CA PHE A 125 8.73 -24.11 15.31
C PHE A 125 7.96 -25.39 14.97
N LEU A 126 7.73 -25.68 13.69
CA LEU A 126 7.07 -26.92 13.24
C LEU A 126 7.84 -28.18 13.65
N LYS A 127 9.18 -28.14 13.59
CA LYS A 127 10.04 -29.25 14.06
C LYS A 127 9.95 -29.44 15.58
N SER A 128 9.80 -28.36 16.34
CA SER A 128 9.72 -28.40 17.81
C SER A 128 8.35 -28.78 18.38
N MET A 129 7.30 -28.89 17.54
CA MET A 129 5.97 -29.26 18.05
C MET A 129 6.01 -30.64 18.74
N PRO A 130 5.53 -30.75 19.99
CA PRO A 130 5.51 -31.99 20.75
C PRO A 130 4.49 -32.98 20.16
N MET A 131 4.83 -34.27 20.18
CA MET A 131 3.89 -35.34 19.85
C MET A 131 2.95 -35.61 21.02
N ARG A 132 1.67 -35.94 20.77
CA ARG A 132 0.77 -36.42 21.82
C ARG A 132 1.07 -37.92 22.05
N VAL A 133 1.30 -38.30 23.31
CA VAL A 133 1.84 -39.63 23.64
C VAL A 133 0.73 -40.70 23.66
N GLN A 134 0.83 -41.74 22.80
CA GLN A 134 1.14 -43.16 23.13
C GLN A 134 0.48 -44.22 22.21
N ALA A 135 -0.47 -43.88 21.32
CA ALA A 135 -1.06 -44.86 20.39
C ALA A 135 -1.14 -44.42 18.91
N GLN A 136 -0.81 -43.16 18.59
CA GLN A 136 -0.90 -42.57 17.23
C GLN A 136 0.42 -41.96 16.72
N SER A 137 1.55 -42.24 17.39
CA SER A 137 2.83 -41.53 17.20
C SER A 137 3.39 -41.54 15.77
N THR A 138 3.25 -42.64 15.04
CA THR A 138 3.79 -42.75 13.67
C THR A 138 3.03 -41.89 12.66
N GLN A 139 1.70 -41.75 12.83
CA GLN A 139 0.87 -40.95 11.92
C GLN A 139 1.07 -39.45 12.17
N GLU A 140 1.12 -39.03 13.44
CA GLU A 140 1.40 -37.64 13.81
C GLU A 140 2.80 -37.20 13.36
N GLU A 141 3.81 -38.06 13.51
CA GLU A 141 5.16 -37.77 13.02
C GLU A 141 5.18 -37.59 11.50
N SER A 142 4.48 -38.46 10.75
CA SER A 142 4.33 -38.31 9.30
C SER A 142 3.65 -37.00 8.90
N GLN A 143 2.61 -36.58 9.63
CA GLN A 143 1.93 -35.29 9.42
C GLN A 143 2.87 -34.10 9.69
N ARG A 144 3.62 -34.15 10.80
CA ARG A 144 4.61 -33.12 11.15
C ARG A 144 5.69 -33.01 10.07
N MET A 145 6.27 -34.13 9.64
CA MET A 145 7.26 -34.15 8.56
C MET A 145 6.69 -33.61 7.25
N THR A 146 5.43 -33.90 6.96
CA THR A 146 4.72 -33.34 5.80
C THR A 146 4.53 -31.82 5.91
N ALA A 147 4.20 -31.30 7.09
CA ALA A 147 4.08 -29.86 7.33
C ALA A 147 5.43 -29.14 7.17
N VAL A 148 6.49 -29.68 7.78
CA VAL A 148 7.87 -29.17 7.65
C VAL A 148 8.31 -29.18 6.18
N ARG A 149 8.05 -30.27 5.44
CA ARG A 149 8.32 -30.38 4.02
C ARG A 149 7.61 -29.30 3.20
N LYS A 150 6.30 -29.12 3.42
CA LYS A 150 5.51 -28.09 2.73
C LYS A 150 6.05 -26.68 3.01
N ALA A 151 6.49 -26.41 4.24
CA ALA A 151 7.10 -25.12 4.60
C ALA A 151 8.42 -24.90 3.85
N TYR A 152 9.33 -25.88 3.83
CA TYR A 152 10.56 -25.80 3.04
C TYR A 152 10.28 -25.60 1.55
N GLN A 153 9.39 -26.41 0.97
CA GLN A 153 9.06 -26.34 -0.45
C GLN A 153 8.53 -24.98 -0.89
N LYS A 154 7.82 -24.25 0.00
CA LYS A 154 7.43 -22.85 -0.23
C LYS A 154 8.60 -21.87 -0.04
N ALA A 155 9.42 -22.07 0.99
CA ALA A 155 10.54 -21.19 1.31
C ALA A 155 11.62 -21.20 0.21
N ILE A 156 11.99 -22.38 -0.32
CA ILE A 156 13.05 -22.54 -1.33
C ILE A 156 12.68 -22.02 -2.72
N VAL A 157 11.39 -21.79 -2.98
CA VAL A 157 10.91 -21.17 -4.23
C VAL A 157 10.61 -19.68 -4.08
N THR A 158 10.82 -19.11 -2.87
CA THR A 158 10.68 -17.69 -2.63
C THR A 158 12.04 -16.99 -2.80
N PRO A 159 12.16 -15.95 -3.64
CA PRO A 159 13.39 -15.16 -3.76
C PRO A 159 13.69 -14.36 -2.47
N THR A 160 14.52 -14.92 -1.58
CA THR A 160 14.91 -14.27 -0.32
C THR A 160 16.42 -14.20 -0.18
N HIS A 161 16.91 -13.33 0.72
CA HIS A 161 18.33 -13.27 1.09
C HIS A 161 18.90 -14.61 1.57
N HIS A 162 18.04 -15.53 2.05
CA HIS A 162 18.46 -16.82 2.61
C HIS A 162 18.10 -18.01 1.73
N VAL A 163 17.75 -17.78 0.44
CA VAL A 163 17.30 -18.84 -0.47
C VAL A 163 18.31 -19.99 -0.59
N GLU A 164 19.61 -19.70 -0.56
CA GLU A 164 20.67 -20.72 -0.61
C GLU A 164 20.79 -21.53 0.69
N GLN A 165 20.68 -20.85 1.85
CA GLN A 165 20.68 -21.52 3.15
C GLN A 165 19.45 -22.42 3.31
N LEU A 166 18.27 -21.92 2.94
CA LEU A 166 17.01 -22.67 2.95
C LEU A 166 17.07 -23.92 2.07
N TRP A 167 17.72 -23.82 0.90
CA TRP A 167 17.94 -24.95 0.01
C TRP A 167 18.83 -26.03 0.65
N LYS A 168 19.98 -25.63 1.22
CA LYS A 168 20.88 -26.54 1.92
C LYS A 168 20.16 -27.25 3.08
N ASP A 169 19.36 -26.52 3.85
CA ASP A 169 18.61 -27.07 4.96
C ASP A 169 17.48 -28.01 4.51
N TYR A 170 16.87 -27.73 3.34
CA TYR A 170 15.89 -28.62 2.71
C TYR A 170 16.52 -29.95 2.27
N GLU A 171 17.68 -29.91 1.61
CA GLU A 171 18.41 -31.11 1.21
C GLU A 171 18.79 -31.97 2.43
N ASN A 172 19.30 -31.34 3.48
CA ASN A 172 19.62 -32.03 4.73
C ASN A 172 18.37 -32.67 5.36
N PHE A 173 17.27 -31.93 5.38
CA PHE A 173 16.00 -32.42 5.90
C PHE A 173 15.51 -33.65 5.12
N GLU A 174 15.40 -33.60 3.80
CA GLU A 174 14.91 -34.74 3.02
C GLU A 174 15.81 -35.97 3.14
N ASN A 175 17.14 -35.78 3.16
CA ASN A 175 18.09 -36.87 3.37
C ASN A 175 17.96 -37.50 4.76
N SER A 176 17.61 -36.71 5.78
CA SER A 176 17.36 -37.21 7.14
C SER A 176 16.05 -37.99 7.26
N VAL A 177 15.03 -37.65 6.48
CA VAL A 177 13.73 -38.34 6.47
C VAL A 177 13.79 -39.64 5.65
N SER A 178 14.28 -39.58 4.41
CA SER A 178 14.48 -40.76 3.57
C SER A 178 15.40 -40.45 2.40
N ARG A 179 16.61 -41.03 2.41
CA ARG A 179 17.58 -40.88 1.30
C ARG A 179 17.03 -41.33 -0.05
N ALA A 180 16.18 -42.36 -0.06
CA ALA A 180 15.57 -42.86 -1.29
C ALA A 180 14.58 -41.85 -1.89
N LEU A 181 13.73 -41.24 -1.08
CA LEU A 181 12.77 -40.22 -1.53
C LEU A 181 13.46 -38.87 -1.81
N ALA A 182 14.51 -38.53 -1.06
CA ALA A 182 15.23 -37.28 -1.18
C ALA A 182 15.74 -37.04 -2.60
N LYS A 183 16.29 -38.07 -3.27
CA LYS A 183 16.81 -37.94 -4.64
C LYS A 183 15.73 -37.43 -5.62
N GLY A 184 14.51 -37.95 -5.53
CA GLY A 184 13.40 -37.53 -6.38
C GLY A 184 12.93 -36.11 -6.07
N LEU A 185 12.68 -35.81 -4.80
CA LEU A 185 12.17 -34.51 -4.36
C LEU A 185 13.17 -33.37 -4.60
N VAL A 186 14.45 -33.59 -4.28
CA VAL A 186 15.52 -32.62 -4.53
C VAL A 186 15.66 -32.38 -6.02
N SER A 187 15.66 -33.43 -6.85
CA SER A 187 15.72 -33.27 -8.31
C SER A 187 14.51 -32.51 -8.88
N GLU A 188 13.33 -32.69 -8.32
CA GLU A 188 12.11 -31.99 -8.75
C GLU A 188 12.17 -30.48 -8.40
N TYR A 189 12.67 -30.14 -7.22
CA TYR A 189 12.70 -28.75 -6.74
C TYR A 189 13.96 -27.98 -7.13
N GLN A 190 15.06 -28.64 -7.50
CA GLN A 190 16.30 -28.02 -7.95
C GLN A 190 16.08 -26.94 -9.03
N PRO A 191 15.33 -27.17 -10.14
CA PRO A 191 15.09 -26.13 -11.14
C PRO A 191 14.25 -24.96 -10.59
N LYS A 192 13.27 -25.23 -9.72
CA LYS A 192 12.43 -24.20 -9.09
C LYS A 192 13.26 -23.29 -8.17
N TYR A 193 14.13 -23.89 -7.35
CA TYR A 193 15.10 -23.18 -6.53
C TYR A 193 16.08 -22.36 -7.37
N ASN A 194 16.64 -22.94 -8.44
CA ASN A 194 17.57 -22.22 -9.32
C ASN A 194 16.91 -20.97 -9.94
N SER A 195 15.63 -21.08 -10.33
CA SER A 195 14.82 -19.95 -10.79
C SER A 195 14.63 -18.90 -9.70
N ALA A 196 14.22 -19.30 -8.49
CA ALA A 196 14.04 -18.39 -7.36
C ALA A 196 15.34 -17.66 -6.99
N ARG A 197 16.48 -18.36 -7.00
CA ARG A 197 17.81 -17.80 -6.77
C ARG A 197 18.23 -16.80 -7.86
N ALA A 198 17.94 -17.11 -9.12
CA ALA A 198 18.22 -16.19 -10.22
C ALA A 198 17.39 -14.89 -10.08
N VAL A 199 16.09 -15.02 -9.80
CA VAL A 199 15.23 -13.86 -9.56
C VAL A 199 15.70 -13.06 -8.35
N TYR A 200 16.10 -13.71 -7.25
CA TYR A 200 16.65 -13.04 -6.08
C TYR A 200 17.87 -12.17 -6.44
N ARG A 201 18.81 -12.69 -7.24
CA ARG A 201 20.01 -11.94 -7.66
C ARG A 201 19.66 -10.71 -8.47
N GLU A 202 18.68 -10.79 -9.36
CA GLU A 202 18.20 -9.63 -10.12
C GLU A 202 17.44 -8.65 -9.23
N GLN A 203 16.51 -9.13 -8.41
CA GLN A 203 15.72 -8.32 -7.47
C GLN A 203 16.61 -7.53 -6.51
N LYS A 204 17.69 -8.15 -6.01
CA LYS A 204 18.63 -7.52 -5.08
C LYS A 204 19.23 -6.23 -5.65
N LYS A 205 19.49 -6.15 -6.95
CA LYS A 205 20.05 -4.95 -7.61
C LYS A 205 19.15 -3.72 -7.43
N TYR A 206 17.83 -3.92 -7.46
CA TYR A 206 16.85 -2.85 -7.26
C TYR A 206 16.66 -2.53 -5.77
N VAL A 207 16.60 -3.58 -4.93
CA VAL A 207 16.39 -3.43 -3.48
C VAL A 207 17.55 -2.73 -2.79
N ASP A 208 18.78 -2.94 -3.26
CA ASP A 208 19.99 -2.30 -2.71
C ASP A 208 20.06 -0.78 -2.98
N GLU A 209 19.30 -0.28 -3.96
CA GLU A 209 19.20 1.17 -4.25
C GLU A 209 18.22 1.90 -3.32
N ILE A 210 17.40 1.16 -2.57
CA ILE A 210 16.34 1.67 -1.71
C ILE A 210 16.87 1.89 -0.28
N ASP A 211 16.63 3.07 0.29
CA ASP A 211 16.88 3.39 1.69
C ASP A 211 15.72 2.90 2.57
N TRP A 212 15.86 1.69 3.11
CA TRP A 212 14.83 1.06 3.97
C TRP A 212 14.66 1.73 5.35
N ASN A 213 15.48 2.74 5.67
CA ASN A 213 15.39 3.50 6.91
C ASN A 213 14.75 4.89 6.71
N MET A 214 14.39 5.27 5.47
CA MET A 214 13.75 6.55 5.21
C MET A 214 12.37 6.64 5.88
N LEU A 215 12.03 7.84 6.35
CA LEU A 215 10.68 8.16 6.77
C LEU A 215 9.88 8.70 5.59
N ALA A 216 8.58 8.46 5.57
CA ALA A 216 7.70 9.07 4.59
C ALA A 216 7.56 10.57 4.89
N VAL A 217 8.00 11.39 3.94
CA VAL A 217 7.85 12.86 3.98
C VAL A 217 7.18 13.34 2.69
N PRO A 218 6.46 14.47 2.72
CA PRO A 218 5.97 15.13 1.50
C PRO A 218 7.14 15.46 0.55
N PRO A 219 6.91 15.40 -0.78
CA PRO A 219 7.95 15.72 -1.75
C PRO A 219 8.40 17.18 -1.60
N SER A 220 9.69 17.39 -1.32
CA SER A 220 10.34 18.69 -1.23
C SER A 220 11.07 19.07 -2.53
N GLY A 221 11.27 18.09 -3.43
CA GLY A 221 12.07 18.25 -4.63
C GLY A 221 13.57 18.06 -4.40
N SER A 222 13.96 17.49 -3.25
CA SER A 222 15.36 17.21 -2.97
C SER A 222 15.91 16.09 -3.88
N TYR A 223 17.21 16.18 -4.22
CA TYR A 223 17.85 15.17 -5.07
C TYR A 223 17.82 13.76 -4.46
N LYS A 224 17.94 13.65 -3.12
CA LYS A 224 17.89 12.35 -2.42
C LYS A 224 16.50 11.72 -2.54
N GLU A 225 15.42 12.50 -2.40
CA GLU A 225 14.05 12.04 -2.57
C GLU A 225 13.79 11.56 -4.00
N GLU A 226 14.22 12.34 -4.99
CA GLU A 226 14.04 12.00 -6.41
C GLU A 226 14.73 10.66 -6.75
N LEU A 227 15.94 10.44 -6.25
CA LEU A 227 16.64 9.16 -6.43
C LEU A 227 15.86 7.98 -5.84
N GLN A 228 15.31 8.14 -4.62
CA GLN A 228 14.52 7.10 -3.98
C GLN A 228 13.19 6.85 -4.70
N TRP A 229 12.51 7.90 -5.14
CA TRP A 229 11.31 7.79 -5.97
C TRP A 229 11.57 7.02 -7.27
N MET A 230 12.66 7.35 -7.97
CA MET A 230 13.06 6.62 -9.19
C MET A 230 13.42 5.16 -8.89
N ALA A 231 14.13 4.87 -7.79
CA ALA A 231 14.49 3.51 -7.39
C ALA A 231 13.24 2.65 -7.13
N TRP A 232 12.26 3.18 -6.39
CA TRP A 232 10.98 2.51 -6.17
C TRP A 232 10.21 2.26 -7.47
N LYS A 233 10.16 3.21 -8.39
CA LYS A 233 9.48 3.03 -9.69
C LYS A 233 10.17 1.97 -10.55
N ARG A 234 11.51 1.91 -10.55
CA ARG A 234 12.26 0.82 -11.20
C ARG A 234 11.92 -0.54 -10.59
N PHE A 235 11.86 -0.62 -9.25
CA PHE A 235 11.52 -1.86 -8.57
C PHE A 235 10.08 -2.32 -8.83
N LEU A 236 9.11 -1.40 -8.82
CA LEU A 236 7.72 -1.68 -9.20
C LEU A 236 7.60 -2.18 -10.65
N ALA A 237 8.34 -1.57 -11.58
CA ALA A 237 8.38 -2.00 -12.97
C ALA A 237 8.98 -3.43 -13.10
N PHE A 238 10.03 -3.72 -12.33
CA PHE A 238 10.61 -5.07 -12.27
C PHE A 238 9.59 -6.11 -11.80
N GLU A 239 8.88 -5.88 -10.69
CA GLU A 239 7.87 -6.84 -10.18
C GLU A 239 6.66 -6.96 -11.12
N LYS A 240 6.21 -5.87 -11.75
CA LYS A 240 5.16 -5.91 -12.80
C LYS A 240 5.57 -6.76 -14.02
N GLY A 241 6.86 -6.89 -14.29
CA GLY A 241 7.41 -7.76 -15.33
C GLY A 241 7.25 -9.26 -15.04
N ASN A 242 6.75 -9.65 -13.86
CA ASN A 242 6.61 -11.04 -13.42
C ASN A 242 7.89 -11.87 -13.63
N PRO A 243 9.01 -11.49 -13.01
CA PRO A 243 10.32 -12.11 -13.25
C PRO A 243 10.35 -13.59 -12.86
N GLN A 244 9.50 -14.02 -11.92
CA GLN A 244 9.36 -15.42 -11.51
C GLN A 244 8.54 -16.27 -12.49
N ARG A 245 7.86 -15.64 -13.46
CA ARG A 245 6.99 -16.32 -14.43
C ARG A 245 5.92 -17.18 -13.76
N ILE A 246 5.36 -16.67 -12.66
CA ILE A 246 4.30 -17.33 -11.90
C ILE A 246 2.92 -16.98 -12.48
N ASP A 247 1.88 -17.67 -12.02
CA ASP A 247 0.51 -17.41 -12.45
C ASP A 247 0.08 -15.97 -12.11
N SER A 248 -0.89 -15.44 -12.86
CA SER A 248 -1.35 -14.05 -12.72
C SER A 248 -1.88 -13.73 -11.32
N THR A 249 -2.48 -14.67 -10.61
CA THR A 249 -3.00 -14.42 -9.26
C THR A 249 -1.86 -14.21 -8.28
N SER A 250 -0.85 -15.08 -8.33
CA SER A 250 0.34 -14.96 -7.49
C SER A 250 1.19 -13.75 -7.86
N ALA A 251 1.32 -13.44 -9.16
CA ALA A 251 2.01 -12.24 -9.64
C ALA A 251 1.31 -10.97 -9.13
N ASN A 252 -0.02 -10.89 -9.22
CA ASN A 252 -0.78 -9.74 -8.73
C ASN A 252 -0.62 -9.54 -7.22
N LYS A 253 -0.59 -10.62 -6.42
CA LYS A 253 -0.31 -10.52 -4.98
C LYS A 253 1.08 -9.95 -4.70
N ARG A 254 2.09 -10.34 -5.47
CA ARG A 254 3.45 -9.78 -5.34
C ARG A 254 3.50 -8.31 -5.72
N ILE A 255 2.90 -7.92 -6.84
CA ILE A 255 2.85 -6.52 -7.28
C ILE A 255 2.15 -5.66 -6.22
N ALA A 256 0.99 -6.10 -5.73
CA ALA A 256 0.28 -5.41 -4.65
C ALA A 256 1.15 -5.29 -3.39
N PHE A 257 1.83 -6.37 -2.98
CA PHE A 257 2.78 -6.33 -1.85
C PHE A 257 3.88 -5.27 -2.04
N THR A 258 4.50 -5.21 -3.22
CA THR A 258 5.52 -4.19 -3.53
C THR A 258 4.97 -2.76 -3.49
N TYR A 259 3.74 -2.54 -3.93
CA TYR A 259 3.07 -1.25 -3.77
C TYR A 259 2.83 -0.89 -2.30
N GLU A 260 2.33 -1.82 -1.49
CA GLU A 260 2.13 -1.57 -0.06
C GLU A 260 3.45 -1.25 0.64
N GLN A 261 4.55 -1.91 0.26
CA GLN A 261 5.88 -1.56 0.76
C GLN A 261 6.34 -0.17 0.29
N CYS A 262 6.18 0.13 -1.00
CA CYS A 262 6.52 1.43 -1.56
C CYS A 262 5.79 2.57 -0.84
N LEU A 263 4.51 2.38 -0.55
CA LEU A 263 3.68 3.35 0.15
C LEU A 263 4.05 3.54 1.62
N MET A 264 4.86 2.66 2.22
CA MET A 264 5.42 2.94 3.54
C MET A 264 6.41 4.09 3.54
N TYR A 265 7.06 4.34 2.39
CA TYR A 265 8.14 5.32 2.25
C TYR A 265 7.74 6.51 1.36
N LEU A 266 6.94 6.26 0.33
CA LEU A 266 6.41 7.28 -0.58
C LEU A 266 4.92 7.56 -0.30
N TYR A 267 4.53 7.49 0.98
CA TYR A 267 3.14 7.65 1.44
C TYR A 267 2.50 8.96 0.96
N HIS A 268 3.29 10.03 0.87
CA HIS A 268 2.84 11.36 0.49
C HIS A 268 2.91 11.66 -1.02
N TYR A 269 3.18 10.66 -1.86
CA TYR A 269 3.37 10.84 -3.30
C TYR A 269 2.09 10.45 -4.06
N PRO A 270 1.34 11.42 -4.63
CA PRO A 270 0.06 11.14 -5.30
C PRO A 270 0.19 10.20 -6.50
N ASP A 271 1.30 10.27 -7.23
CA ASP A 271 1.51 9.46 -8.44
C ASP A 271 1.63 7.96 -8.12
N ILE A 272 2.22 7.60 -6.97
CA ILE A 272 2.31 6.22 -6.52
C ILE A 272 0.93 5.65 -6.19
N TRP A 273 0.10 6.39 -5.46
CA TRP A 273 -1.28 6.01 -5.16
C TRP A 273 -2.12 5.85 -6.44
N TYR A 274 -2.00 6.81 -7.37
CA TYR A 274 -2.70 6.78 -8.64
C TYR A 274 -2.28 5.58 -9.49
N ASP A 275 -0.97 5.31 -9.63
CA ASP A 275 -0.47 4.16 -10.38
C ASP A 275 -0.93 2.84 -9.76
N TYR A 276 -0.95 2.74 -8.43
CA TYR A 276 -1.42 1.54 -7.74
C TYR A 276 -2.91 1.28 -7.97
N ALA A 277 -3.77 2.31 -7.80
CA ALA A 277 -5.20 2.17 -8.03
C ALA A 277 -5.51 1.88 -9.51
N THR A 278 -4.83 2.57 -10.43
CA THR A 278 -4.99 2.38 -11.87
C THR A 278 -4.55 0.98 -12.31
N TRP A 279 -3.49 0.44 -11.71
CA TRP A 279 -3.05 -0.93 -11.96
C TRP A 279 -4.13 -1.95 -11.56
N HIS A 280 -4.76 -1.79 -10.40
CA HIS A 280 -5.90 -2.64 -9.99
C HIS A 280 -7.07 -2.52 -10.97
N ALA A 281 -7.44 -1.31 -11.37
CA ALA A 281 -8.54 -1.07 -12.30
C ALA A 281 -8.28 -1.72 -13.68
N LYS A 282 -7.07 -1.55 -14.23
CA LYS A 282 -6.64 -2.19 -15.49
C LYS A 282 -6.59 -3.72 -15.41
N SER A 283 -6.34 -4.27 -14.23
CA SER A 283 -6.36 -5.72 -13.98
C SER A 283 -7.78 -6.28 -13.78
N GLY A 284 -8.82 -5.45 -13.91
CA GLY A 284 -10.22 -5.81 -13.68
C GLY A 284 -10.65 -5.81 -12.21
N ALA A 285 -9.76 -5.49 -11.27
CA ALA A 285 -10.02 -5.47 -9.84
C ALA A 285 -10.50 -4.07 -9.37
N VAL A 286 -11.63 -3.60 -9.92
CA VAL A 286 -12.15 -2.24 -9.68
C VAL A 286 -12.45 -1.97 -8.20
N ASP A 287 -13.03 -2.93 -7.48
CA ASP A 287 -13.30 -2.74 -6.04
C ASP A 287 -12.01 -2.56 -5.21
N SER A 288 -10.91 -3.20 -5.63
CA SER A 288 -9.59 -2.98 -5.02
C SER A 288 -9.06 -1.59 -5.35
N ALA A 289 -9.22 -1.13 -6.58
CA ALA A 289 -8.84 0.23 -6.99
C ALA A 289 -9.56 1.30 -6.16
N ILE A 290 -10.86 1.13 -5.90
CA ILE A 290 -11.65 2.01 -5.02
C ILE A 290 -11.06 2.04 -3.61
N LYS A 291 -10.78 0.88 -3.01
CA LYS A 291 -10.18 0.81 -1.67
C LYS A 291 -8.83 1.53 -1.62
N VAL A 292 -8.02 1.42 -2.69
CA VAL A 292 -6.75 2.14 -2.80
C VAL A 292 -6.99 3.64 -2.87
N PHE A 293 -7.92 4.13 -3.71
CA PHE A 293 -8.23 5.56 -3.79
C PHE A 293 -8.80 6.11 -2.48
N GLN A 294 -9.68 5.38 -1.79
CA GLN A 294 -10.20 5.78 -0.48
C GLN A 294 -9.09 5.93 0.56
N ARG A 295 -8.12 5.00 0.57
CA ARG A 295 -6.92 5.11 1.40
C ARG A 295 -6.06 6.31 1.00
N ALA A 296 -5.88 6.53 -0.31
CA ALA A 296 -5.11 7.64 -0.83
C ALA A 296 -5.71 9.00 -0.43
N LEU A 297 -7.05 9.15 -0.47
CA LEU A 297 -7.73 10.37 -0.05
C LEU A 297 -7.73 10.57 1.48
N LYS A 298 -7.62 9.50 2.26
CA LYS A 298 -7.36 9.61 3.71
C LYS A 298 -5.92 10.05 3.99
N ALA A 299 -4.96 9.56 3.20
CA ALA A 299 -3.55 9.90 3.32
C ALA A 299 -3.25 11.34 2.85
N LEU A 300 -3.88 11.74 1.75
CA LEU A 300 -3.66 12.98 1.02
C LEU A 300 -5.00 13.67 0.71
N PRO A 301 -5.71 14.17 1.75
CA PRO A 301 -7.04 14.75 1.58
C PRO A 301 -7.06 16.02 0.71
N ASP A 302 -5.92 16.69 0.56
CA ASP A 302 -5.81 17.91 -0.23
C ASP A 302 -5.40 17.64 -1.69
N SER A 303 -5.14 16.39 -2.06
CA SER A 303 -4.74 16.04 -3.43
C SER A 303 -5.92 16.11 -4.39
N GLU A 304 -6.06 17.22 -5.11
CA GLU A 304 -7.06 17.37 -6.17
C GLU A 304 -6.91 16.31 -7.26
N MET A 305 -5.68 15.99 -7.66
CA MET A 305 -5.37 14.98 -8.68
C MET A 305 -5.96 13.61 -8.33
N LEU A 306 -5.81 13.16 -7.08
CA LEU A 306 -6.36 11.89 -6.62
C LEU A 306 -7.89 11.94 -6.53
N LYS A 307 -8.47 13.08 -6.14
CA LYS A 307 -9.93 13.26 -6.10
C LYS A 307 -10.54 13.17 -7.49
N TYR A 308 -9.96 13.85 -8.49
CA TYR A 308 -10.42 13.76 -9.88
C TYR A 308 -10.32 12.32 -10.40
N ALA A 309 -9.16 11.68 -10.22
CA ALA A 309 -8.96 10.29 -10.64
C ALA A 309 -9.96 9.31 -9.99
N TYR A 310 -10.25 9.49 -8.70
CA TYR A 310 -11.24 8.68 -8.01
C TYR A 310 -12.66 8.95 -8.51
N ALA A 311 -13.01 10.21 -8.74
CA ALA A 311 -14.31 10.60 -9.29
C ALA A 311 -14.54 10.00 -10.68
N GLU A 312 -13.52 10.03 -11.55
CA GLU A 312 -13.55 9.40 -12.87
C GLU A 312 -13.72 7.88 -12.79
N LEU A 313 -13.04 7.22 -11.85
CA LEU A 313 -13.20 5.78 -11.63
C LEU A 313 -14.64 5.44 -11.20
N GLU A 314 -15.19 6.17 -10.23
CA GLU A 314 -16.57 5.97 -9.78
C GLU A 314 -17.58 6.25 -10.90
N GLU A 315 -17.36 7.28 -11.71
CA GLU A 315 -18.20 7.59 -12.87
C GLU A 315 -18.17 6.45 -13.92
N SER A 316 -17.00 5.85 -14.16
CA SER A 316 -16.83 4.77 -15.14
C SER A 316 -17.61 3.49 -14.82
N ARG A 317 -18.04 3.31 -13.56
CA ARG A 317 -18.83 2.14 -13.11
C ARG A 317 -20.31 2.22 -13.49
N GLY A 318 -20.77 3.36 -13.99
CA GLY A 318 -22.12 3.55 -14.47
C GLY A 318 -23.09 4.11 -13.44
N ALA A 319 -24.02 4.92 -13.95
CA ALA A 319 -24.91 5.81 -13.21
C ALA A 319 -26.18 5.15 -12.64
N ILE A 320 -26.11 3.95 -12.04
CA ILE A 320 -27.32 3.21 -11.60
C ILE A 320 -27.68 3.45 -10.11
N GLN A 321 -26.92 4.28 -9.38
CA GLN A 321 -27.24 4.58 -7.98
C GLN A 321 -27.87 5.97 -7.80
N VAL A 322 -28.92 6.01 -6.97
CA VAL A 322 -29.70 7.20 -6.57
C VAL A 322 -28.81 8.26 -5.88
N GLU A 323 -27.68 7.82 -5.31
CA GLU A 323 -26.58 8.70 -4.90
C GLU A 323 -25.36 8.37 -5.76
N GLN A 324 -24.88 9.32 -6.56
CA GLN A 324 -23.67 9.14 -7.36
C GLN A 324 -22.43 9.39 -6.46
N PRO A 325 -21.64 8.37 -6.09
CA PRO A 325 -20.43 8.59 -5.28
C PRO A 325 -19.47 9.57 -5.97
N ALA A 326 -19.39 9.51 -7.30
CA ALA A 326 -18.66 10.46 -8.13
C ALA A 326 -19.13 11.91 -7.90
N LYS A 327 -20.45 12.16 -7.82
CA LYS A 327 -21.00 13.49 -7.58
C LYS A 327 -20.55 14.05 -6.23
N LYS A 328 -20.60 13.24 -5.16
CA LYS A 328 -20.11 13.65 -3.83
C LYS A 328 -18.63 14.04 -3.86
N VAL A 329 -17.81 13.32 -4.63
CA VAL A 329 -16.37 13.64 -4.78
C VAL A 329 -16.19 14.95 -5.55
N TYR A 330 -16.89 15.15 -6.67
CA TYR A 330 -16.84 16.41 -7.41
C TYR A 330 -17.35 17.60 -6.59
N GLU A 331 -18.41 17.43 -5.80
CA GLU A 331 -18.92 18.46 -4.89
C GLU A 331 -17.89 18.80 -3.80
N SER A 332 -17.17 17.81 -3.27
CA SER A 332 -16.10 18.04 -2.29
C SER A 332 -14.93 18.89 -2.86
N LEU A 333 -14.70 18.82 -4.17
CA LEU A 333 -13.71 19.65 -4.88
C LEU A 333 -14.15 21.10 -5.10
N LEU A 334 -15.44 21.39 -4.93
CA LEU A 334 -15.96 22.76 -4.95
C LEU A 334 -15.79 23.45 -3.59
N GLY A 335 -15.58 22.70 -2.51
CA GLY A 335 -15.41 23.23 -1.16
C GLY A 335 -16.63 24.03 -0.70
N ASP A 336 -16.40 25.25 -0.20
CA ASP A 336 -17.43 26.22 0.20
C ASP A 336 -18.02 27.02 -0.99
N GLY A 337 -17.62 26.71 -2.22
CA GLY A 337 -18.00 27.41 -3.44
C GLY A 337 -17.26 28.74 -3.67
N VAL A 338 -16.75 29.38 -2.61
CA VAL A 338 -15.93 30.60 -2.71
C VAL A 338 -14.52 30.24 -3.16
N ASN A 339 -13.93 29.20 -2.59
CA ASN A 339 -12.56 28.76 -2.91
C ASN A 339 -12.49 27.75 -4.08
N ALA A 340 -13.60 27.51 -4.77
CA ALA A 340 -13.65 26.61 -5.92
C ALA A 340 -12.72 27.12 -7.04
N THR A 341 -11.82 26.24 -7.50
CA THR A 341 -10.94 26.56 -8.62
C THR A 341 -11.71 26.55 -9.94
N ALA A 342 -11.18 27.23 -10.95
CA ALA A 342 -11.76 27.16 -12.30
C ALA A 342 -11.82 25.71 -12.81
N LEU A 343 -10.80 24.91 -12.50
CA LEU A 343 -10.75 23.50 -12.88
C LEU A 343 -11.88 22.70 -12.21
N SER A 344 -12.16 22.90 -10.91
CA SER A 344 -13.23 22.16 -10.24
C SER A 344 -14.60 22.50 -10.79
N HIS A 345 -14.86 23.78 -11.11
CA HIS A 345 -16.07 24.17 -11.84
C HIS A 345 -16.16 23.51 -13.21
N ILE A 346 -15.09 23.54 -14.01
CA ILE A 346 -15.07 22.95 -15.37
C ILE A 346 -15.34 21.43 -15.30
N GLN A 347 -14.69 20.72 -14.38
CA GLN A 347 -14.87 19.28 -14.25
C GLN A 347 -16.26 18.92 -13.77
N TYR A 348 -16.84 19.70 -12.84
CA TYR A 348 -18.20 19.45 -12.39
C TYR A 348 -19.25 19.75 -13.48
N ILE A 349 -19.08 20.83 -14.27
CA ILE A 349 -19.93 21.09 -15.44
C ILE A 349 -19.87 19.92 -16.42
N ARG A 350 -18.67 19.42 -16.72
CA ARG A 350 -18.47 18.26 -17.60
C ARG A 350 -19.15 17.01 -17.06
N PHE A 351 -19.01 16.74 -15.77
CA PHE A 351 -19.67 15.63 -15.08
C PHE A 351 -21.20 15.73 -15.18
N LEU A 352 -21.79 16.89 -14.82
CA LEU A 352 -23.23 17.12 -14.92
C LEU A 352 -23.73 16.96 -16.35
N ARG A 353 -22.97 17.45 -17.35
CA ARG A 353 -23.34 17.29 -18.76
C ARG A 353 -23.44 15.82 -19.16
N ARG A 354 -22.50 14.97 -18.69
CA ARG A 354 -22.47 13.53 -19.02
C ARG A 354 -23.54 12.73 -18.27
N THR A 355 -23.87 13.12 -17.05
CA THR A 355 -24.73 12.31 -16.15
C THR A 355 -26.17 12.82 -16.04
N GLU A 356 -26.37 14.14 -16.05
CA GLU A 356 -27.65 14.81 -15.83
C GLU A 356 -28.13 15.62 -17.06
N GLY A 357 -27.30 15.74 -18.11
CA GLY A 357 -27.64 16.38 -19.37
C GLY A 357 -27.22 17.85 -19.49
N VAL A 358 -27.48 18.42 -20.67
CA VAL A 358 -27.02 19.77 -21.06
C VAL A 358 -27.65 20.86 -20.20
N GLU A 359 -28.93 20.71 -19.84
CA GLU A 359 -29.68 21.67 -19.04
C GLU A 359 -29.13 21.76 -17.60
N ALA A 360 -28.76 20.63 -17.00
CA ALA A 360 -28.15 20.59 -15.67
C ALA A 360 -26.79 21.31 -15.66
N ALA A 361 -25.94 21.00 -16.65
CA ALA A 361 -24.66 21.67 -16.84
C ALA A 361 -24.83 23.18 -17.05
N ARG A 362 -25.80 23.60 -17.86
CA ARG A 362 -26.13 25.02 -18.08
C ARG A 362 -26.55 25.71 -16.80
N LYS A 363 -27.46 25.09 -16.03
CA LYS A 363 -27.94 25.64 -14.76
C LYS A 363 -26.78 25.89 -13.81
N TYR A 364 -25.88 24.92 -13.69
CA TYR A 364 -24.71 25.07 -12.82
C TYR A 364 -23.72 26.11 -13.35
N PHE A 365 -23.45 26.19 -14.66
CA PHE A 365 -22.60 27.24 -15.24
C PHE A 365 -23.11 28.66 -14.91
N LEU A 366 -24.43 28.87 -15.00
CA LEU A 366 -25.05 30.15 -14.64
C LEU A 366 -24.89 30.52 -13.16
N ASP A 367 -24.64 29.54 -12.31
CA ASP A 367 -24.33 29.74 -10.90
C ASP A 367 -22.83 29.93 -10.66
N ALA A 368 -21.98 29.07 -11.23
CA ALA A 368 -20.53 29.15 -11.15
C ALA A 368 -19.97 30.52 -11.59
N ARG A 369 -20.56 31.15 -12.60
CA ARG A 369 -20.16 32.50 -13.05
C ARG A 369 -20.35 33.60 -11.99
N LYS A 370 -21.20 33.37 -10.98
CA LYS A 370 -21.42 34.32 -9.88
C LYS A 370 -20.33 34.20 -8.80
N SER A 371 -19.55 33.11 -8.82
CA SER A 371 -18.44 32.94 -7.88
C SER A 371 -17.42 34.08 -8.04
N PRO A 372 -16.92 34.66 -6.93
CA PRO A 372 -15.90 35.71 -6.99
C PRO A 372 -14.61 35.22 -7.65
N ASN A 373 -14.27 33.94 -7.50
CA ASN A 373 -13.06 33.32 -8.03
C ASN A 373 -13.27 32.67 -9.42
N CYS A 374 -14.40 32.91 -10.07
CA CYS A 374 -14.65 32.42 -11.43
C CYS A 374 -13.72 33.12 -12.44
N THR A 375 -12.86 32.36 -13.10
CA THR A 375 -11.96 32.87 -14.15
C THR A 375 -12.53 32.64 -15.55
N TYR A 376 -11.92 33.27 -16.56
CA TYR A 376 -12.35 33.16 -17.96
C TYR A 376 -12.34 31.72 -18.49
N HIS A 377 -11.48 30.85 -17.94
CA HIS A 377 -11.38 29.45 -18.34
C HIS A 377 -12.72 28.70 -18.23
N VAL A 378 -13.57 29.05 -17.25
CA VAL A 378 -14.90 28.45 -17.09
C VAL A 378 -15.82 28.81 -18.25
N PHE A 379 -15.73 30.05 -18.73
CA PHE A 379 -16.51 30.54 -19.88
C PHE A 379 -16.05 29.86 -21.17
N VAL A 380 -14.74 29.84 -21.41
CA VAL A 380 -14.15 29.18 -22.59
C VAL A 380 -14.53 27.71 -22.62
N ALA A 381 -14.32 26.99 -21.51
CA ALA A 381 -14.66 25.57 -21.43
C ALA A 381 -16.14 25.30 -21.69
N TYR A 382 -17.06 26.10 -21.11
CA TYR A 382 -18.49 25.93 -21.34
C TYR A 382 -18.90 26.25 -22.78
N ALA A 383 -18.39 27.35 -23.36
CA ALA A 383 -18.66 27.72 -24.75
C ALA A 383 -18.16 26.64 -25.73
N MET A 384 -16.98 26.10 -25.49
CA MET A 384 -16.41 25.00 -26.28
C MET A 384 -17.24 23.72 -26.16
N MET A 385 -17.78 23.39 -24.98
CA MET A 385 -18.71 22.26 -24.84
C MET A 385 -19.99 22.49 -25.66
N ALA A 386 -20.59 23.68 -25.56
CA ALA A 386 -21.79 24.03 -26.31
C ALA A 386 -21.57 23.95 -27.83
N PHE A 387 -20.43 24.45 -28.32
CA PHE A 387 -20.09 24.43 -29.75
C PHE A 387 -19.73 23.02 -30.24
N CYS A 388 -18.73 22.39 -29.61
CA CYS A 388 -18.15 21.15 -30.10
C CYS A 388 -19.05 19.94 -29.83
N LEU A 389 -19.70 19.88 -28.67
CA LEU A 389 -20.44 18.71 -28.22
C LEU A 389 -21.95 18.88 -28.40
N ASP A 390 -22.51 20.03 -28.04
CA ASP A 390 -23.97 20.27 -28.12
C ASP A 390 -24.41 20.79 -29.50
N LYS A 391 -23.45 21.14 -30.37
CA LYS A 391 -23.68 21.69 -31.72
C LYS A 391 -24.54 22.96 -31.72
N ASP A 392 -24.43 23.77 -30.68
CA ASP A 392 -25.14 25.05 -30.54
C ASP A 392 -24.15 26.24 -30.63
N PRO A 393 -23.85 26.72 -31.85
CA PRO A 393 -22.95 27.85 -32.04
C PRO A 393 -23.53 29.17 -31.50
N LYS A 394 -24.86 29.29 -31.41
CA LYS A 394 -25.50 30.50 -30.90
C LYS A 394 -25.27 30.64 -29.40
N VAL A 395 -25.44 29.54 -28.65
CA VAL A 395 -25.13 29.52 -27.21
C VAL A 395 -23.65 29.78 -26.97
N ALA A 396 -22.76 29.13 -27.73
CA ALA A 396 -21.33 29.36 -27.61
C ALA A 396 -20.95 30.83 -27.83
N HIS A 397 -21.43 31.44 -28.92
CA HIS A 397 -21.20 32.86 -29.21
C HIS A 397 -21.72 33.77 -28.08
N ASN A 398 -22.93 33.52 -27.58
CA ASN A 398 -23.50 34.30 -26.47
C ASN A 398 -22.67 34.18 -25.18
N VAL A 399 -22.10 33.00 -24.89
CA VAL A 399 -21.24 32.81 -23.72
C VAL A 399 -19.93 33.59 -23.86
N PHE A 400 -19.33 33.61 -25.05
CA PHE A 400 -18.15 34.42 -25.34
C PHE A 400 -18.45 35.93 -25.24
N GLU A 401 -19.56 36.41 -25.81
CA GLU A 401 -19.97 37.81 -25.68
C GLU A 401 -20.16 38.25 -24.21
N VAL A 402 -20.71 37.37 -23.37
CA VAL A 402 -20.85 37.65 -21.94
C VAL A 402 -19.49 37.63 -21.23
N GLY A 403 -18.61 36.68 -21.56
CA GLY A 403 -17.27 36.59 -20.98
C GLY A 403 -16.40 37.80 -21.37
N LEU A 404 -16.51 38.29 -22.60
CA LEU A 404 -15.78 39.46 -23.10
C LEU A 404 -16.05 40.70 -22.25
N LYS A 405 -17.29 40.92 -21.83
CA LYS A 405 -17.64 42.04 -20.94
C LYS A 405 -16.90 42.03 -19.60
N ARG A 406 -16.48 40.85 -19.12
CA ARG A 406 -15.79 40.68 -17.83
C ARG A 406 -14.27 40.53 -17.99
N PHE A 407 -13.81 39.85 -19.03
CA PHE A 407 -12.42 39.41 -19.19
C PHE A 407 -11.73 40.01 -20.42
N MET A 408 -12.24 41.13 -20.97
CA MET A 408 -11.60 41.86 -22.08
C MET A 408 -10.13 42.21 -21.84
N HIS A 409 -9.74 42.39 -20.57
CA HIS A 409 -8.38 42.75 -20.18
C HIS A 409 -7.44 41.55 -20.08
N GLU A 410 -7.95 40.31 -20.16
CA GLU A 410 -7.17 39.08 -20.10
C GLU A 410 -6.73 38.67 -21.51
N PRO A 411 -5.44 38.77 -21.87
CA PRO A 411 -4.99 38.45 -23.23
C PRO A 411 -5.26 36.99 -23.60
N GLY A 412 -5.16 36.09 -22.63
CA GLY A 412 -5.47 34.67 -22.83
C GLY A 412 -6.93 34.44 -23.26
N TYR A 413 -7.87 35.25 -22.75
CA TYR A 413 -9.27 35.14 -23.14
C TYR A 413 -9.54 35.65 -24.56
N ILE A 414 -8.83 36.69 -25.00
CA ILE A 414 -9.00 37.26 -26.35
C ILE A 414 -8.45 36.34 -27.45
N LEU A 415 -7.51 35.45 -27.09
CA LEU A 415 -6.92 34.48 -28.00
C LEU A 415 -7.80 33.24 -28.23
N GLU A 416 -8.71 32.94 -27.31
CA GLU A 416 -9.69 31.83 -27.40
C GLU A 416 -10.93 32.25 -28.20
#